data_AF-A0A1G2PDV6-F1
#
_entry.id   AF-A0A1G2PDV6-F1
#
_cell.length_a   1.000
_cell.length_b   1.000
_cell.length_c   1.000
_cell.angle_alpha   90.00
_cell.angle_beta   90.00
_cell.angle_gamma   90.00
#
_symmetry.space_group_name_H-M   'P 1'
#
loop_
_entity.id
_entity.type
_entity.pdbx_description
1 polymer ?
#
loop_
_entity_poly.entity_id
_entity_poly.type
_entity_poly.pdbx_seq_one_letter_code
_entity_poly.pdbx_strand_id
1 'polypeptide(L)'
;MILSVHVTFGVAVASLVPTHPVAGFVLGFASHLVLDAIPHKDYSLLSVDLDSKRDPKLFAFIIKKFRVVRDVTFVSSDLFLGLVLAFLFFFNPLHPLSLLVGLIGSLLPDFITFLYVIFNHQSLNLFQKLHSGFFHSKNTLNLNQFTGVVFQFITLTILIAILFGVKNLF
;
A
#
# COMPACT_ATOMS: atom_id res chain seq x y z
N MET A 1 5.32 -1.42 -0.88
CA MET A 1 5.01 -2.58 0.00
C MET A 1 3.69 -3.23 -0.44
N ILE A 2 3.16 -4.28 0.22
CA ILE A 2 1.79 -4.76 -0.07
C ILE A 2 0.75 -3.84 0.61
N LEU A 3 -0.37 -3.59 -0.08
CA LEU A 3 -1.46 -2.70 0.31
C LEU A 3 -2.06 -3.02 1.68
N SER A 4 -2.15 -4.29 2.05
CA SER A 4 -2.72 -4.69 3.34
C SER A 4 -1.97 -4.06 4.52
N VAL A 5 -0.64 -3.94 4.45
CA VAL A 5 0.16 -3.33 5.51
C VAL A 5 -0.06 -1.82 5.57
N HIS A 6 -0.10 -1.14 4.42
CA HIS A 6 -0.34 0.31 4.35
C HIS A 6 -1.70 0.69 4.92
N VAL A 7 -2.76 -0.03 4.51
CA VAL A 7 -4.12 0.22 4.97
C VAL A 7 -4.26 -0.06 6.47
N THR A 8 -3.81 -1.23 6.91
CA THR A 8 -3.95 -1.63 8.32
C THR A 8 -3.20 -0.65 9.22
N PHE A 9 -1.95 -0.33 8.89
CA PHE A 9 -1.14 0.57 9.70
C PHE A 9 -1.62 2.02 9.62
N GLY A 10 -2.03 2.49 8.44
CA GLY A 10 -2.56 3.85 8.26
C GLY A 10 -3.80 4.11 9.10
N VAL A 11 -4.74 3.15 9.14
CA VAL A 11 -5.92 3.22 10.03
C VAL A 11 -5.50 3.13 11.50
N ALA A 12 -4.53 2.26 11.82
CA ALA A 12 -4.04 2.12 13.19
C ALA A 12 -3.45 3.43 13.73
N VAL A 13 -2.63 4.14 12.95
CA VAL A 13 -2.07 5.44 13.35
C VAL A 13 -3.16 6.52 13.41
N ALA A 14 -4.10 6.55 12.46
CA ALA A 14 -5.22 7.49 12.52
C ALA A 14 -6.12 7.28 13.76
N SER A 15 -6.20 6.04 14.26
CA SER A 15 -6.94 5.73 15.50
C SER A 15 -6.35 6.37 16.76
N LEU A 16 -5.09 6.84 16.71
CA LEU A 16 -4.46 7.61 17.79
C LEU A 16 -4.97 9.05 17.87
N VAL A 17 -5.59 9.55 16.80
CA VAL A 17 -6.15 10.92 16.71
C VAL A 17 -7.63 10.88 16.33
N PRO A 18 -8.48 10.21 17.13
CA PRO A 18 -9.85 9.88 16.76
C PRO A 18 -10.74 11.09 16.48
N THR A 19 -10.49 12.21 17.15
CA THR A 19 -11.26 13.47 17.02
C THR A 19 -10.68 14.44 15.99
N HIS A 20 -9.56 14.10 15.32
CA HIS A 20 -8.88 14.99 14.37
C HIS A 20 -8.74 14.34 12.99
N PRO A 21 -9.78 14.36 12.15
CA PRO A 21 -9.75 13.70 10.84
C PRO A 21 -8.61 14.19 9.94
N VAL A 22 -8.32 15.50 9.92
CA VAL A 22 -7.21 16.03 9.11
C VAL A 22 -5.87 15.45 9.58
N ALA A 23 -5.65 15.35 10.89
CA ALA A 23 -4.46 14.70 11.42
C ALA A 23 -4.44 13.20 11.08
N GLY A 24 -5.58 12.52 11.17
CA GLY A 24 -5.72 11.12 10.77
C GLY A 24 -5.34 10.88 9.29
N PHE A 25 -5.80 11.75 8.40
CA PHE A 25 -5.43 11.72 6.97
C PHE A 25 -3.94 11.90 6.76
N VAL A 26 -3.36 12.95 7.36
CA VAL A 26 -1.92 13.27 7.22
C VAL A 26 -1.06 12.14 7.78
N LEU A 27 -1.44 11.58 8.94
CA LEU A 27 -0.74 10.45 9.54
C LEU A 27 -0.87 9.18 8.68
N GLY A 28 -2.06 8.90 8.13
CA GLY A 28 -2.26 7.81 7.18
C GLY A 28 -1.35 7.94 5.96
N PHE A 29 -1.30 9.13 5.35
CA PHE A 29 -0.45 9.43 4.21
C PHE A 29 1.06 9.33 4.55
N ALA A 30 1.48 9.93 5.66
CA ALA A 30 2.87 9.87 6.10
C ALA A 30 3.29 8.43 6.44
N SER A 31 2.40 7.64 7.05
CA SER A 31 2.67 6.25 7.38
C SER A 31 2.98 5.42 6.14
N HIS A 32 2.29 5.68 5.03
CA HIS A 32 2.57 5.01 3.76
C HIS A 32 4.01 5.30 3.30
N LEU A 33 4.40 6.58 3.27
CA LEU A 33 5.75 6.98 2.86
C LEU A 33 6.84 6.40 3.75
N VAL A 34 6.60 6.33 5.07
CA VAL A 34 7.54 5.74 6.03
C VAL A 34 7.67 4.24 5.82
N LEU A 35 6.55 3.54 5.61
CA LEU A 35 6.56 2.10 5.34
C LEU A 35 7.29 1.78 4.05
N ASP A 36 7.11 2.59 3.00
CA ASP A 36 7.81 2.41 1.74
C ASP A 36 9.32 2.65 1.84
N ALA A 37 9.79 3.39 2.85
CA ALA A 37 11.21 3.59 3.12
C ALA A 37 11.87 2.38 3.80
N ILE A 38 11.08 1.50 4.42
CA ILE A 38 11.59 0.25 5.01
C ILE A 38 11.90 -0.71 3.86
N PRO A 39 13.06 -1.40 3.84
CA PRO A 39 13.36 -2.40 2.82
C PRO A 39 12.26 -3.47 2.73
N HIS A 40 11.69 -3.65 1.54
CA HIS A 40 10.55 -4.54 1.37
C HIS A 40 10.52 -5.18 -0.03
N LYS A 41 9.52 -6.05 -0.23
CA LYS A 41 9.22 -6.68 -1.52
C LYS A 41 7.95 -6.08 -2.12
N ASP A 42 8.02 -5.65 -3.37
CA ASP A 42 6.86 -5.19 -4.12
C ASP A 42 6.15 -6.33 -4.85
N TYR A 43 4.92 -6.05 -5.29
CA TYR A 43 4.17 -6.96 -6.14
C TYR A 43 4.95 -7.29 -7.40
N SER A 44 5.04 -8.59 -7.73
CA SER A 44 5.54 -9.01 -9.05
C SER A 44 4.43 -8.88 -10.09
N LEU A 45 4.31 -7.64 -10.60
CA LEU A 45 3.49 -7.16 -11.71
C LEU A 45 3.64 -7.97 -13.01
N LEU A 46 2.99 -9.14 -13.20
CA LEU A 46 3.20 -9.91 -14.45
C LEU A 46 2.70 -9.18 -15.70
N SER A 47 1.78 -8.24 -15.55
CA SER A 47 1.30 -7.35 -16.61
C SER A 47 2.29 -6.24 -17.00
N VAL A 48 3.26 -5.94 -16.13
CA VAL A 48 4.28 -4.89 -16.30
C VAL A 48 5.62 -5.46 -16.81
N ASP A 49 5.89 -6.74 -16.54
CA ASP A 49 7.12 -7.46 -16.93
C ASP A 49 7.10 -7.93 -18.40
N LEU A 50 7.08 -6.97 -19.33
CA LEU A 50 7.15 -7.24 -20.78
C LEU A 50 8.53 -6.87 -21.33
N ASP A 51 9.49 -7.77 -21.13
CA ASP A 51 10.62 -7.91 -22.05
C ASP A 51 10.09 -8.33 -23.43
N SER A 52 10.05 -7.35 -24.32
CA SER A 52 9.50 -7.43 -25.66
C SER A 52 10.37 -8.30 -26.58
N LYS A 53 10.15 -9.62 -26.58
CA LYS A 53 10.80 -10.53 -27.57
C LYS A 53 9.92 -11.57 -28.26
N ARG A 54 8.60 -11.64 -28.05
CA ARG A 54 7.72 -12.49 -28.89
C ARG A 54 6.34 -11.89 -29.10
N ASP A 55 5.97 -11.66 -30.36
CA ASP A 55 4.62 -11.34 -30.84
C ASP A 55 4.05 -12.59 -31.56
N PRO A 56 2.73 -12.89 -31.52
CA PRO A 56 1.80 -12.22 -32.41
C PRO A 56 0.41 -11.98 -31.79
N LYS A 57 0.18 -10.73 -31.37
CA LYS A 57 -1.04 -9.94 -31.13
C LYS A 57 -2.23 -10.58 -30.39
N LEU A 58 -2.75 -11.74 -30.77
CA LEU A 58 -3.93 -12.34 -30.10
C LEU A 58 -3.55 -13.16 -28.86
N PHE A 59 -2.51 -14.00 -28.96
CA PHE A 59 -2.03 -14.79 -27.83
C PHE A 59 -1.38 -13.89 -26.77
N ALA A 60 -0.61 -12.88 -27.22
CA ALA A 60 -0.07 -11.84 -26.37
C ALA A 60 -1.19 -11.04 -25.66
N PHE A 61 -2.28 -10.72 -26.37
CA PHE A 61 -3.43 -10.02 -25.78
C PHE A 61 -4.18 -10.85 -24.75
N ILE A 62 -4.45 -12.14 -25.02
CA ILE A 62 -5.11 -13.04 -24.08
C ILE A 62 -4.26 -13.23 -22.82
N ILE A 63 -2.96 -13.52 -22.98
CA ILE A 63 -2.02 -13.66 -21.85
C ILE A 63 -1.92 -12.35 -21.07
N LYS A 64 -1.85 -11.20 -21.74
CA LYS A 64 -1.86 -9.89 -21.09
C LYS A 64 -3.16 -9.67 -20.31
N LYS A 65 -4.32 -10.00 -20.89
CA LYS A 65 -5.62 -9.89 -20.21
C LYS A 65 -5.72 -10.79 -18.99
N PHE A 66 -5.31 -12.07 -19.09
CA PHE A 66 -5.28 -12.98 -17.95
C PHE A 66 -4.32 -12.50 -16.85
N ARG A 67 -3.14 -11.99 -17.22
CA ARG A 67 -2.17 -11.44 -16.26
C ARG A 67 -2.70 -10.18 -15.58
N VAL A 68 -3.35 -9.27 -16.32
CA VAL A 68 -4.00 -8.08 -15.75
C VAL A 68 -5.11 -8.49 -14.78
N VAL A 69 -5.99 -9.42 -15.16
CA VAL A 69 -7.05 -9.91 -14.26
C VAL A 69 -6.44 -10.51 -13.00
N ARG A 70 -5.43 -11.36 -13.15
CA ARG A 70 -4.74 -11.97 -12.01
C ARG A 70 -4.08 -10.93 -11.10
N ASP A 71 -3.39 -9.95 -11.68
CA ASP A 71 -2.72 -8.88 -10.93
C ASP A 71 -3.77 -8.03 -10.18
N VAL A 72 -4.86 -7.64 -10.85
CA VAL A 72 -5.98 -6.91 -10.23
C VAL A 72 -6.61 -7.74 -9.12
N THR A 73 -6.88 -9.03 -9.33
CA THR A 73 -7.43 -9.92 -8.30
C THR A 73 -6.48 -10.00 -7.12
N PHE A 74 -5.18 -10.20 -7.35
CA PHE A 74 -4.19 -10.31 -6.27
C PHE A 74 -4.10 -9.03 -5.44
N VAL A 75 -3.95 -7.87 -6.11
CA VAL A 75 -3.90 -6.55 -5.48
C VAL A 75 -5.21 -6.23 -4.74
N SER A 76 -6.36 -6.55 -5.34
CA SER A 76 -7.67 -6.31 -4.72
C SER A 76 -7.92 -7.22 -3.52
N SER A 77 -7.51 -8.48 -3.58
CA SER A 77 -7.60 -9.42 -2.45
C SER A 77 -6.73 -8.97 -1.28
N ASP A 78 -5.53 -8.46 -1.55
CA ASP A 78 -4.66 -7.92 -0.51
C ASP A 78 -5.20 -6.61 0.09
N LEU A 79 -5.72 -5.70 -0.75
CA LEU A 79 -6.45 -4.53 -0.27
C LEU A 79 -7.63 -4.93 0.63
N PHE A 80 -8.42 -5.90 0.20
CA PHE A 80 -9.55 -6.41 0.97
C PHE A 80 -9.11 -7.00 2.32
N LEU A 81 -8.02 -7.77 2.35
CA LEU A 81 -7.44 -8.27 3.58
C LEU A 81 -7.04 -7.12 4.52
N GLY A 82 -6.39 -6.08 4.00
CA GLY A 82 -6.05 -4.87 4.76
C GLY A 82 -7.28 -4.18 5.36
N LEU A 83 -8.35 -4.04 4.58
CA LEU A 83 -9.62 -3.47 5.05
C LEU A 83 -10.24 -4.30 6.17
N VAL A 84 -10.25 -5.63 6.03
CA VAL A 84 -10.75 -6.54 7.07
C VAL A 84 -9.93 -6.42 8.35
N LEU A 85 -8.59 -6.43 8.25
CA LEU A 85 -7.72 -6.28 9.42
C LEU A 85 -7.89 -4.91 10.09
N ALA A 86 -7.91 -3.82 9.31
CA ALA A 86 -8.17 -2.49 9.82
C ALA A 86 -9.51 -2.39 10.55
N PHE A 87 -10.55 -3.01 9.98
CA PHE A 87 -11.87 -3.04 10.59
C PHE A 87 -11.88 -3.85 11.90
N LEU A 88 -11.32 -5.07 11.90
CA LEU A 88 -11.32 -5.95 13.06
C LEU A 88 -10.57 -5.37 14.27
N PHE A 89 -9.43 -4.71 14.03
CA PHE A 89 -8.54 -4.26 15.12
C PHE A 89 -8.72 -2.80 15.52
N PHE A 90 -9.15 -1.93 14.60
CA PHE A 90 -9.11 -0.48 14.82
C PHE A 90 -10.42 0.25 14.56
N PHE A 91 -11.46 -0.43 14.08
CA PHE A 91 -12.76 0.21 13.88
C PHE A 91 -13.33 0.74 15.19
N ASN A 92 -13.72 2.00 15.19
CA ASN A 92 -14.41 2.64 16.29
C ASN A 92 -15.62 3.42 15.74
N PRO A 93 -16.86 3.01 16.08
CA PRO A 93 -18.07 3.66 15.57
C PRO A 93 -18.27 5.08 16.08
N LEU A 94 -17.56 5.51 17.14
CA LEU A 94 -17.62 6.88 17.64
C LEU A 94 -16.84 7.86 16.76
N HIS A 95 -15.84 7.37 16.01
CA HIS A 95 -14.92 8.20 15.24
C HIS A 95 -14.68 7.67 13.81
N PRO A 96 -15.74 7.35 13.04
CA PRO A 96 -15.60 6.69 11.75
C PRO A 96 -14.89 7.57 10.71
N LEU A 97 -15.05 8.90 10.83
CA LEU A 97 -14.48 9.84 9.87
C LEU A 97 -12.94 9.86 9.93
N SER A 98 -12.33 9.87 11.14
CA SER A 98 -10.88 9.88 11.28
C SER A 98 -10.23 8.60 10.72
N LEU A 99 -10.88 7.45 10.97
CA LEU A 99 -10.43 6.17 10.44
C LEU A 99 -10.57 6.09 8.91
N LEU A 100 -11.70 6.57 8.37
CA LEU A 100 -11.93 6.61 6.93
C LEU A 100 -10.92 7.49 6.20
N VAL A 101 -10.65 8.69 6.70
CA VAL A 101 -9.68 9.57 6.06
C VAL A 101 -8.24 9.10 6.27
N GLY A 102 -7.93 8.41 7.37
CA GLY A 102 -6.65 7.71 7.56
C GLY A 102 -6.43 6.61 6.54
N LEU A 103 -7.46 5.79 6.29
CA LEU A 103 -7.47 4.80 5.21
C LEU A 103 -7.24 5.46 3.85
N ILE A 104 -7.99 6.50 3.51
CA ILE A 104 -7.84 7.22 2.23
C ILE A 104 -6.42 7.79 2.12
N GLY A 105 -5.91 8.42 3.18
CA GLY A 105 -4.56 8.97 3.23
C GLY A 105 -3.50 7.90 2.96
N SER A 106 -3.65 6.71 3.54
CA SER A 106 -2.73 5.58 3.36
C SER A 106 -2.73 4.95 1.97
N LEU A 107 -3.83 5.11 1.21
CA LEU A 107 -3.97 4.60 -0.16
C LEU A 107 -3.59 5.62 -1.23
N LEU A 108 -3.66 6.91 -0.89
CA LEU A 108 -3.52 8.00 -1.83
C LEU A 108 -2.16 7.99 -2.57
N PRO A 109 -1.00 7.71 -1.93
CA PRO A 109 0.27 7.67 -2.65
C PRO A 109 0.29 6.70 -3.84
N ASP A 110 -0.11 5.44 -3.61
CA ASP A 110 -0.19 4.42 -4.66
C ASP A 110 -1.23 4.79 -5.73
N PHE A 111 -2.35 5.38 -5.32
CA PHE A 111 -3.37 5.83 -6.27
C PHE A 111 -2.85 6.95 -7.19
N ILE A 112 -2.10 7.91 -6.66
CA ILE A 112 -1.46 8.96 -7.48
C ILE A 112 -0.44 8.34 -8.44
N THR A 113 0.35 7.37 -7.98
CA THR A 113 1.30 6.62 -8.83
C THR A 113 0.56 5.86 -9.94
N PHE A 114 -0.57 5.21 -9.63
CA PHE A 114 -1.42 4.55 -10.62
C PHE A 114 -1.96 5.53 -11.66
N LEU A 115 -2.44 6.70 -11.24
CA LEU A 115 -2.89 7.77 -12.15
C LEU A 115 -1.73 8.28 -13.02
N TYR A 116 -0.52 8.41 -12.46
CA TYR A 116 0.67 8.79 -13.23
C TYR A 116 0.98 7.77 -14.32
N VAL A 117 0.92 6.46 -14.02
CA VAL A 117 1.14 5.41 -15.01
C VAL A 117 0.10 5.45 -16.14
N ILE A 118 -1.16 5.80 -15.84
CA ILE A 118 -2.23 5.89 -16.85
C ILE A 118 -2.13 7.16 -17.69
N PHE A 119 -2.02 8.32 -17.05
CA PHE A 119 -2.16 9.62 -17.70
C PHE A 119 -0.82 10.25 -18.10
N ASN A 120 0.29 9.80 -17.50
CA ASN A 120 1.64 10.31 -17.72
C ASN A 120 1.75 11.85 -17.69
N HIS A 121 0.97 12.49 -16.80
CA HIS A 121 0.85 13.94 -16.74
C HIS A 121 1.96 14.58 -15.88
N GLN A 122 2.47 15.74 -16.31
CA GLN A 122 3.63 16.39 -15.69
C GLN A 122 3.41 16.80 -14.23
N SER A 123 2.17 17.16 -13.84
CA SER A 123 1.86 17.49 -12.45
C SER A 123 2.05 16.31 -11.49
N LEU A 124 1.86 15.08 -11.97
CA LEU A 124 2.01 13.86 -11.18
C LEU A 124 3.48 13.40 -11.12
N ASN A 125 4.31 13.85 -12.06
CA ASN A 125 5.74 13.53 -12.11
C ASN A 125 6.51 14.04 -10.88
N LEU A 126 6.14 15.21 -10.34
CA LEU A 126 6.76 15.71 -9.12
C LEU A 126 6.50 14.76 -7.95
N PHE A 127 5.25 14.35 -7.77
CA PHE A 127 4.89 13.37 -6.75
C PHE A 127 5.61 12.04 -6.98
N GLN A 128 5.64 11.54 -8.22
CA GLN A 128 6.33 10.29 -8.55
C GLN A 128 7.81 10.32 -8.17
N LYS A 129 8.50 11.44 -8.44
CA LYS A 129 9.91 11.62 -8.06
C LYS A 129 10.12 11.62 -6.55
N LEU A 130 9.18 12.18 -5.78
CA LEU A 130 9.23 12.14 -4.32
C LEU A 130 8.91 10.75 -3.79
N HIS A 131 7.76 10.18 -4.17
CA HIS A 131 7.30 8.86 -3.72
C HIS A 131 8.30 7.77 -4.09
N SER A 132 8.59 7.57 -5.38
CA SER A 132 9.47 6.48 -5.83
C SER A 132 10.96 6.79 -5.75
N GLY A 133 11.36 8.07 -5.79
CA GLY A 133 12.77 8.44 -5.82
C GLY A 133 13.39 8.67 -4.44
N PHE A 134 12.61 9.18 -3.49
CA PHE A 134 13.06 9.51 -2.13
C PHE A 134 12.56 8.55 -1.07
N PHE A 135 11.25 8.27 -1.06
CA PHE A 135 10.65 7.47 0.00
C PHE A 135 10.68 5.98 -0.27
N HIS A 136 10.51 5.56 -1.52
CA HIS A 136 10.56 4.14 -1.83
C HIS A 136 11.99 3.60 -1.68
N SER A 137 12.15 2.58 -0.84
CA SER A 137 13.42 1.91 -0.62
C SER A 137 14.03 1.44 -1.94
N LYS A 138 15.21 1.97 -2.27
CA LYS A 138 16.01 1.56 -3.44
C LYS A 138 16.56 0.14 -3.29
N ASN A 139 16.61 -0.36 -2.06
CA ASN A 139 16.98 -1.73 -1.73
C ASN A 139 15.69 -2.55 -1.61
N THR A 140 15.12 -2.91 -2.75
CA THR A 140 14.10 -3.96 -2.76
C THR A 140 14.77 -5.25 -2.36
N LEU A 141 14.20 -5.92 -1.35
CA LEU A 141 14.78 -7.17 -0.88
C LEU A 141 14.63 -8.19 -2.01
N ASN A 142 15.75 -8.81 -2.41
CA ASN A 142 15.76 -9.84 -3.45
C ASN A 142 15.27 -11.19 -2.89
N LEU A 143 14.14 -11.11 -2.18
CA LEU A 143 13.41 -12.20 -1.56
C LEU A 143 12.46 -12.82 -2.56
N ASN A 144 12.21 -14.12 -2.41
CA ASN A 144 11.10 -14.76 -3.12
C ASN A 144 9.76 -14.23 -2.56
N GLN A 145 8.67 -14.40 -3.29
CA GLN A 145 7.37 -13.81 -2.89
C GLN A 145 6.92 -14.25 -1.50
N PHE A 146 7.11 -15.53 -1.16
CA PHE A 146 6.75 -16.06 0.15
C PHE A 146 7.51 -15.39 1.29
N THR A 147 8.84 -15.29 1.17
CA THR A 147 9.69 -14.63 2.18
C THR A 147 9.41 -13.13 2.29
N GLY A 148 9.06 -12.47 1.19
CA GLY A 148 8.58 -11.09 1.19
C GLY A 148 7.30 -10.89 2.00
N VAL A 149 6.30 -11.77 1.81
CA VAL A 149 5.04 -11.76 2.57
C VAL A 149 5.28 -12.03 4.05
N VAL A 150 6.13 -13.01 4.38
CA VAL A 150 6.50 -13.30 5.78
C VAL A 150 7.15 -12.10 6.45
N PHE A 151 8.11 -11.46 5.76
CA PHE A 151 8.76 -10.24 6.27
C PHE A 151 7.74 -9.13 6.54
N GLN A 152 6.83 -8.88 5.61
CA GLN A 152 5.77 -7.87 5.75
C GLN A 152 4.80 -8.18 6.89
N PHE A 153 4.44 -9.45 7.07
CA PHE A 153 3.61 -9.88 8.20
C PHE A 153 4.30 -9.64 9.54
N ILE A 154 5.59 -9.92 9.64
CA ILE A 154 6.40 -9.63 10.83
C ILE A 154 6.46 -8.11 11.07
N THR A 155 6.74 -7.31 10.03
CA THR A 155 6.77 -5.85 10.14
C THR A 155 5.43 -5.31 10.65
N LEU A 156 4.30 -5.74 10.06
CA LEU A 156 2.97 -5.33 10.49
C LEU A 156 2.69 -5.72 11.95
N THR A 157 3.05 -6.95 12.34
CA THR A 157 2.84 -7.44 13.72
C THR A 157 3.63 -6.60 14.72
N ILE A 158 4.90 -6.32 14.45
CA ILE A 158 5.75 -5.50 15.31
C ILE A 158 5.18 -4.09 15.44
N LEU A 159 4.80 -3.49 14.32
CA LEU A 159 4.24 -2.14 14.28
C LEU A 159 2.92 -2.03 15.05
N ILE A 160 2.03 -3.00 14.89
CA ILE A 160 0.78 -3.07 15.66
C ILE A 160 1.07 -3.25 17.15
N ALA A 161 2.00 -4.13 17.52
CA ALA A 161 2.37 -4.34 18.92
C ALA A 161 2.91 -3.05 19.57
N ILE A 162 3.75 -2.30 18.85
CA ILE A 162 4.25 -0.99 19.29
C ILE A 162 3.07 -0.02 19.49
N LEU A 163 2.13 0.05 18.54
CA LEU A 163 0.97 0.93 18.65
C LEU A 163 0.07 0.60 19.84
N PHE A 164 -0.19 -0.69 20.11
CA PHE A 164 -0.93 -1.11 21.30
C PHE A 164 -0.19 -0.76 22.59
N GLY A 165 1.15 -0.91 22.60
CA GLY A 165 1.99 -0.45 23.71
C GLY A 165 1.84 1.04 23.97
N VAL A 166 1.89 1.87 22.92
CA VAL A 166 1.69 3.33 23.00
C VAL A 166 0.30 3.67 23.49
N LYS A 167 -0.75 3.00 22.99
CA LYS A 167 -2.13 3.25 23.40
C LYS A 167 -2.39 2.95 24.88
N ASN A 168 -1.64 2.03 25.48
CA ASN A 168 -1.77 1.71 26.91
C ASN A 168 -0.97 2.65 27.83
N LEU A 169 -0.14 3.54 27.26
CA LEU A 169 0.66 4.52 28.01
C LEU A 169 -0.06 5.87 28.20
N PHE A 170 -1.17 6.10 27.49
CA PHE A 170 -1.98 7.33 27.52
C PHE A 170 -3.45 7.00 27.80
#